data_AF-A0A2A7SG79-F1
#
_entry.id   AF-A0A2A7SG79-F1
#
_cell.length_a   1.000
_cell.length_b   1.000
_cell.length_c   1.000
_cell.angle_alpha   90.00
_cell.angle_beta   90.00
_cell.angle_gamma   90.00
#
_symmetry.space_group_name_H-M   'P 1'
#
loop_
_entity.id
_entity.type
_entity.pdbx_description
1 polymer ?
#
loop_
_entity_poly.entity_id
_entity_poly.type
_entity_poly.pdbx_seq_one_letter_code
_entity_poly.pdbx_strand_id
1 'polypeptide(L)'
;MSSHFPASTASARPVPSDANPLGMAGLEFIEFAAPAPDALAHRFEQLGFKAIARHVSKAVTLYRQGQMHFLLNAEPDSFASRYAGEYGMGICAIGIRVDSAQRAFDRALELGAWAFEGERIGQGELAIPAIQGIGDSHIYFVDRWRGRGGLSGGVGDISIFDIDFRPIDPATAQADLQYAGTGLAQVDHLTQTVGAGRMQEWLDFYRDLLHFREIHEINANWHVSEESRVMVSPGGEVRIPLYEEGTRRTQLMHDYLPDHPGEGVQHIALATDDILASVDALVANGVSFVEPPAAYYDSIDTRLPGHGLDVAALRKRGVLVDGEIVDGVPSLFLQTFVKRRPGEIFFEIVQRSGHHGFGEGNLGVLARARKATGA
;
A
#
# COMPACT_ATOMS: atom_id res chain seq x y z
N MET A 1 -25.27 -20.97 -8.49
CA MET A 1 -25.22 -20.13 -9.71
C MET A 1 -24.15 -19.09 -9.45
N SER A 2 -22.97 -19.29 -10.04
CA SER A 2 -21.79 -18.48 -9.77
C SER A 2 -21.95 -17.12 -10.44
N SER A 3 -22.24 -16.08 -9.66
CA SER A 3 -22.20 -14.69 -10.14
C SER A 3 -20.73 -14.26 -10.22
N HIS A 4 -20.10 -14.48 -11.37
CA HIS A 4 -18.87 -13.79 -11.72
C HIS A 4 -19.19 -12.30 -11.87
N PHE A 5 -18.76 -11.49 -10.90
CA PHE A 5 -18.55 -10.07 -11.15
C PHE A 5 -17.37 -9.95 -12.12
N PRO A 6 -17.50 -9.20 -13.22
CA PRO A 6 -16.37 -8.98 -14.12
C PRO A 6 -15.30 -8.22 -13.35
N ALA A 7 -14.03 -8.65 -13.49
CA ALA A 7 -12.89 -7.88 -13.03
C ALA A 7 -13.02 -6.44 -13.55
N SER A 8 -12.95 -5.47 -12.65
CA SER A 8 -13.01 -4.06 -12.98
C SER A 8 -11.72 -3.66 -13.71
N THR A 9 -11.63 -3.97 -15.00
CA THR A 9 -10.76 -3.24 -15.92
C THR A 9 -11.47 -1.93 -16.24
N ALA A 10 -11.54 -1.03 -15.26
CA ALA A 10 -11.77 0.37 -15.56
C ALA A 10 -10.55 0.82 -16.36
N SER A 11 -10.66 0.81 -17.68
CA SER A 11 -9.75 1.53 -18.57
C SER A 11 -9.76 2.98 -18.09
N ALA A 12 -8.77 3.36 -17.29
CA ALA A 12 -8.61 4.71 -16.82
C ALA A 12 -8.61 5.64 -18.03
N ARG A 13 -9.51 6.63 -18.04
CA ARG A 13 -9.45 7.68 -19.07
C ARG A 13 -8.04 8.29 -19.03
N PRO A 14 -7.42 8.57 -20.18
CA PRO A 14 -6.11 9.22 -20.20
C PRO A 14 -6.22 10.54 -19.42
N VAL A 15 -5.39 10.67 -18.38
CA VAL A 15 -5.29 11.91 -17.62
C VAL A 15 -4.62 12.94 -18.53
N PRO A 16 -5.19 14.17 -18.68
CA PRO A 16 -4.54 15.21 -19.47
C PRO A 16 -3.09 15.43 -19.02
N SER A 17 -2.16 15.71 -19.94
CA SER A 17 -0.73 15.88 -19.63
C SER A 17 -0.47 16.89 -18.51
N ASP A 18 -1.26 17.97 -18.48
CA ASP A 18 -1.12 19.04 -17.48
C ASP A 18 -1.57 18.60 -16.09
N ALA A 19 -2.41 17.56 -16.00
CA ALA A 19 -2.85 16.94 -14.75
C ALA A 19 -1.97 15.74 -14.33
N ASN A 20 -1.03 15.31 -15.18
CA ASN A 20 -0.04 14.26 -14.87
C ASN A 20 1.32 14.58 -15.52
N PRO A 21 2.03 15.64 -15.09
CA PRO A 21 3.25 16.09 -15.75
C PRO A 21 4.42 15.11 -15.64
N LEU A 22 4.38 14.19 -14.67
CA LEU A 22 5.38 13.14 -14.49
C LEU A 22 5.06 11.86 -15.29
N GLY A 23 3.86 11.75 -15.86
CA GLY A 23 3.38 10.50 -16.46
C GLY A 23 3.31 9.37 -15.42
N MET A 24 2.88 9.69 -14.19
CA MET A 24 2.75 8.73 -13.10
C MET A 24 1.78 7.60 -13.49
N ALA A 25 2.21 6.36 -13.26
CA ALA A 25 1.49 5.15 -13.64
C ALA A 25 1.46 4.10 -12.50
N GLY A 26 1.29 4.58 -11.27
CA GLY A 26 1.18 3.75 -10.06
C GLY A 26 2.52 3.35 -9.43
N LEU A 27 2.47 2.35 -8.56
CA LEU A 27 3.63 1.82 -7.84
C LEU A 27 4.34 0.76 -8.67
N GLU A 28 5.68 0.80 -8.68
CA GLU A 28 6.50 -0.31 -9.16
C GLU A 28 6.87 -1.28 -8.03
N PHE A 29 7.29 -0.77 -6.87
CA PHE A 29 7.66 -1.63 -5.74
C PHE A 29 7.46 -0.92 -4.39
N ILE A 30 7.40 -1.71 -3.34
CA ILE A 30 7.52 -1.27 -1.95
C ILE A 30 8.72 -1.99 -1.35
N GLU A 31 9.65 -1.24 -0.78
CA GLU A 31 10.84 -1.77 -0.12
C GLU A 31 10.71 -1.69 1.39
N PHE A 32 10.98 -2.82 2.03
CA PHE A 32 10.88 -2.99 3.46
C PHE A 32 12.26 -3.27 4.05
N ALA A 33 12.48 -2.69 5.23
CA ALA A 33 13.60 -3.01 6.09
C ALA A 33 13.09 -3.51 7.45
N ALA A 34 13.85 -4.40 8.09
CA ALA A 34 13.49 -4.93 9.40
C ALA A 34 14.73 -5.35 10.19
N PRO A 35 14.75 -5.17 11.53
CA PRO A 35 15.81 -5.71 12.39
C PRO A 35 15.94 -7.24 12.32
N ALA A 36 14.81 -7.92 12.06
CA ALA A 36 14.73 -9.36 11.86
C ALA A 36 14.11 -9.67 10.48
N PRO A 37 14.90 -9.63 9.39
CA PRO A 37 14.40 -9.84 8.03
C PRO A 37 13.67 -11.18 7.84
N ASP A 38 14.12 -12.26 8.50
CA ASP A 38 13.49 -13.57 8.40
C ASP A 38 12.05 -13.59 8.97
N ALA A 39 11.78 -12.79 10.01
CA ALA A 39 10.43 -12.68 10.56
C ALA A 39 9.49 -11.96 9.57
N LEU A 40 10.00 -10.93 8.87
CA LEU A 40 9.26 -10.23 7.83
C LEU A 40 9.07 -11.10 6.58
N ALA A 41 10.08 -11.87 6.18
CA ALA A 41 9.98 -12.87 5.12
C ALA A 41 8.85 -13.87 5.41
N HIS A 42 8.83 -14.43 6.62
CA HIS A 42 7.76 -15.33 7.05
C HIS A 42 6.39 -14.64 7.03
N ARG A 43 6.31 -13.38 7.48
CA ARG A 43 5.07 -12.59 7.40
C ARG A 43 4.59 -12.43 5.95
N PHE A 44 5.47 -12.17 5.00
CA PHE A 44 5.11 -12.11 3.57
C PHE A 44 4.57 -13.44 3.05
N GLU A 45 5.20 -14.57 3.41
CA GLU A 45 4.70 -15.89 3.04
C GLU A 45 3.30 -16.16 3.63
N GLN A 46 3.07 -15.79 4.90
CA GLN A 46 1.75 -15.88 5.52
C GLN A 46 0.70 -15.03 4.78
N LEU A 47 1.10 -13.83 4.32
CA LEU A 47 0.26 -12.97 3.49
C LEU A 47 0.08 -13.48 2.05
N GLY A 48 0.65 -14.63 1.70
CA GLY A 48 0.50 -15.24 0.39
C GLY A 48 1.48 -14.76 -0.67
N PHE A 49 2.54 -14.03 -0.30
CA PHE A 49 3.62 -13.68 -1.23
C PHE A 49 4.59 -14.84 -1.44
N LYS A 50 5.16 -14.93 -2.64
CA LYS A 50 6.24 -15.86 -2.97
C LYS A 50 7.54 -15.10 -3.17
N ALA A 51 8.64 -15.57 -2.59
CA ALA A 51 9.98 -15.12 -2.98
C ALA A 51 10.29 -15.65 -4.38
N ILE A 52 10.51 -14.77 -5.35
CA ILE A 52 10.67 -15.15 -6.76
C ILE A 52 12.08 -14.88 -7.29
N ALA A 53 12.81 -13.91 -6.74
CA ALA A 53 14.12 -13.53 -7.22
C ALA A 53 15.00 -12.94 -6.12
N ARG A 54 16.32 -12.98 -6.32
CA ARG A 54 17.33 -12.32 -5.48
C ARG A 54 18.11 -11.32 -6.29
N HIS A 55 18.47 -10.21 -5.66
CA HIS A 55 19.31 -9.19 -6.30
C HIS A 55 20.68 -9.77 -6.67
N VAL A 56 21.28 -9.26 -7.75
CA VAL A 56 22.53 -9.82 -8.31
C VAL A 56 23.74 -9.69 -7.38
N SER A 57 23.72 -8.72 -6.48
CA SER A 57 24.88 -8.32 -5.66
C SER A 57 24.57 -7.98 -4.19
N LYS A 58 23.29 -7.72 -3.87
CA LYS A 58 22.85 -7.21 -2.55
C LYS A 58 21.97 -8.28 -1.90
N ALA A 59 21.87 -8.27 -0.58
CA ALA A 59 20.97 -9.13 0.18
C ALA A 59 19.53 -8.61 0.12
N VAL A 60 18.99 -8.47 -1.10
CA VAL A 60 17.62 -8.04 -1.37
C VAL A 60 16.86 -9.18 -2.04
N THR A 61 15.70 -9.52 -1.49
CA THR A 61 14.81 -10.56 -2.05
C THR A 61 13.54 -9.92 -2.58
N LEU A 62 13.17 -10.25 -3.82
CA LEU A 62 11.93 -9.84 -4.45
C LEU A 62 10.83 -10.87 -4.16
N TYR A 63 9.79 -10.40 -3.47
CA TYR A 63 8.54 -11.10 -3.21
C TYR A 63 7.44 -10.59 -4.15
N ARG A 64 6.59 -11.51 -4.60
CA ARG A 64 5.50 -11.21 -5.52
C ARG A 64 4.18 -11.83 -5.09
N GLN A 65 3.11 -11.08 -5.32
CA GLN A 65 1.72 -11.54 -5.33
C GLN A 65 0.89 -10.54 -6.14
N GLY A 66 0.09 -11.03 -7.09
CA GLY A 66 -0.68 -10.17 -7.99
C GLY A 66 0.23 -9.21 -8.77
N GLN A 67 -0.06 -7.91 -8.66
CA GLN A 67 0.72 -6.83 -9.28
C GLN A 67 1.80 -6.25 -8.34
N MET A 68 1.93 -6.77 -7.12
CA MET A 68 2.78 -6.20 -6.08
C MET A 68 4.19 -6.79 -6.13
N HIS A 69 5.17 -5.89 -6.03
CA HIS A 69 6.59 -6.24 -5.86
C HIS A 69 7.05 -5.73 -4.49
N PHE A 70 7.24 -6.64 -3.55
CA PHE A 70 7.78 -6.32 -2.23
C PHE A 70 9.25 -6.69 -2.20
N LEU A 71 10.09 -5.70 -1.92
CA LEU A 71 11.53 -5.90 -1.73
C LEU A 71 11.79 -6.02 -0.23
N LEU A 72 12.37 -7.15 0.18
CA LEU A 72 12.93 -7.28 1.52
C LEU A 72 14.42 -6.97 1.42
N ASN A 73 14.83 -5.82 1.95
CA ASN A 73 16.23 -5.42 1.97
C ASN A 73 16.87 -5.80 3.32
N ALA A 74 17.76 -6.80 3.26
CA ALA A 74 18.55 -7.32 4.37
C ALA A 74 20.05 -7.02 4.19
N GLU A 75 20.41 -6.07 3.31
CA GLU A 75 21.81 -5.69 3.06
C GLU A 75 22.43 -5.10 4.34
N PRO A 76 23.56 -5.63 4.84
CA PRO A 76 24.25 -5.07 6.00
C PRO A 76 24.94 -3.73 5.66
N ASP A 77 25.16 -2.89 6.67
CA ASP A 77 25.85 -1.59 6.53
C ASP A 77 25.22 -0.64 5.48
N SER A 78 23.95 -0.86 5.20
CA SER A 78 23.14 -0.18 4.18
C SER A 78 22.22 0.87 4.80
N PHE A 79 21.64 1.74 3.98
CA PHE A 79 20.53 2.60 4.38
C PHE A 79 19.40 1.78 4.98
N ALA A 80 19.01 0.65 4.37
CA ALA A 80 17.92 -0.17 4.88
C ALA A 80 18.22 -0.72 6.29
N SER A 81 19.46 -1.18 6.53
CA SER A 81 19.88 -1.64 7.87
C SER A 81 19.90 -0.52 8.91
N ARG A 82 20.27 0.71 8.52
CA ARG A 82 20.24 1.90 9.41
C ARG A 82 18.81 2.32 9.71
N TYR A 83 17.97 2.39 8.68
CA TYR A 83 16.53 2.62 8.81
C TYR A 83 15.90 1.62 9.77
N ALA A 84 16.20 0.33 9.61
CA ALA A 84 15.69 -0.71 10.50
C ALA A 84 16.18 -0.55 11.95
N GLY A 85 17.43 -0.13 12.14
CA GLY A 85 17.99 0.11 13.48
C GLY A 85 17.34 1.30 14.20
N GLU A 86 16.91 2.32 13.45
CA GLU A 86 16.31 3.53 14.00
C GLU A 86 14.78 3.43 14.16
N TYR A 87 14.10 2.94 13.12
CA TYR A 87 12.64 2.93 13.03
C TYR A 87 12.00 1.54 13.24
N GLY A 88 12.81 0.48 13.33
CA GLY A 88 12.31 -0.89 13.40
C GLY A 88 11.85 -1.42 12.05
N MET A 89 10.85 -2.31 12.04
CA MET A 89 10.29 -2.84 10.79
C MET A 89 9.44 -1.77 10.10
N GLY A 90 9.73 -1.46 8.84
CA GLY A 90 8.97 -0.45 8.11
C GLY A 90 9.22 -0.44 6.62
N ILE A 91 8.48 0.45 5.94
CA ILE A 91 8.67 0.74 4.51
C ILE A 91 9.70 1.84 4.40
N CYS A 92 10.90 1.47 3.95
CA CYS A 92 12.03 2.39 3.82
C CYS A 92 12.12 3.02 2.43
N ALA A 93 11.43 2.47 1.42
CA ALA A 93 11.29 3.12 0.13
C ALA A 93 10.07 2.68 -0.66
N ILE A 94 9.66 3.53 -1.61
CA ILE A 94 8.64 3.23 -2.62
C ILE A 94 9.18 3.54 -4.02
N GLY A 95 8.89 2.67 -4.97
CA GLY A 95 9.14 2.91 -6.39
C GLY A 95 7.87 3.38 -7.07
N ILE A 96 7.91 4.53 -7.75
CA ILE A 96 6.79 5.09 -8.51
C ILE A 96 7.11 5.03 -10.00
N ARG A 97 6.18 4.50 -10.79
CA ARG A 97 6.28 4.47 -12.25
C ARG A 97 6.06 5.86 -12.81
N VAL A 98 6.96 6.32 -13.67
CA VAL A 98 6.92 7.64 -14.32
C VAL A 98 7.36 7.54 -15.78
N ASP A 99 7.05 8.56 -16.59
CA ASP A 99 7.40 8.52 -18.00
C ASP A 99 8.91 8.61 -18.26
N SER A 100 9.64 9.36 -17.44
CA SER A 100 11.09 9.47 -17.51
C SER A 100 11.63 9.68 -16.10
N ALA A 101 12.44 8.74 -15.64
CA ALA A 101 12.98 8.77 -14.29
C ALA A 101 13.86 10.00 -14.07
N GLN A 102 14.74 10.30 -15.05
CA GLN A 102 15.62 11.46 -14.98
C GLN A 102 14.84 12.78 -14.96
N ARG A 103 13.84 12.97 -15.83
CA ARG A 103 13.07 14.22 -15.84
C ARG A 103 12.25 14.41 -14.55
N ALA A 104 11.69 13.33 -14.01
CA ALA A 104 10.96 13.38 -12.76
C ALA A 104 11.89 13.77 -11.59
N PHE A 105 13.09 13.19 -11.57
CA PHE A 105 14.13 13.50 -10.60
C PHE A 105 14.60 14.95 -10.71
N ASP A 106 15.02 15.40 -11.89
CA ASP A 106 15.51 16.77 -12.12
C ASP A 106 14.46 17.81 -11.69
N ARG A 107 13.19 17.59 -12.07
CA ARG A 107 12.07 18.45 -11.67
C ARG A 107 11.87 18.47 -10.16
N ALA A 108 11.97 17.32 -9.49
CA ALA A 108 11.84 17.26 -8.04
C ALA A 108 12.95 18.09 -7.36
N LEU A 109 14.19 18.01 -7.85
CA LEU A 109 15.30 18.81 -7.34
C LEU A 109 15.11 20.31 -7.58
N GLU A 110 14.63 20.71 -8.76
CA GLU A 110 14.30 22.10 -9.07
C GLU A 110 13.24 22.69 -8.12
N LEU A 111 12.34 21.84 -7.62
CA LEU A 111 11.29 22.19 -6.66
C LEU A 111 11.72 22.04 -5.20
N GLY A 112 13.00 21.75 -4.94
CA GLY A 112 13.58 21.73 -3.59
C GLY A 112 13.61 20.37 -2.91
N ALA A 113 13.34 19.27 -3.62
CA ALA A 113 13.55 17.93 -3.08
C ALA A 113 15.03 17.67 -2.80
N TRP A 114 15.32 16.87 -1.76
CA TRP A 114 16.66 16.37 -1.51
C TRP A 114 16.92 15.12 -2.33
N ALA A 115 18.02 15.14 -3.10
CA ALA A 115 18.50 13.96 -3.79
C ALA A 115 18.92 12.90 -2.77
N PHE A 116 18.51 11.66 -2.99
CA PHE A 116 19.16 10.53 -2.35
C PHE A 116 20.40 10.16 -3.16
N GLU A 117 21.57 10.53 -2.65
CA GLU A 117 22.85 10.08 -3.18
C GLU A 117 23.03 8.61 -2.77
N GLY A 118 22.60 7.72 -3.67
CA GLY A 118 22.31 6.33 -3.38
C GLY A 118 23.44 5.49 -2.77
N GLU A 119 23.07 4.26 -2.39
CA GLU A 119 24.04 3.23 -2.00
C GLU A 119 24.98 2.87 -3.15
N ARG A 120 26.08 2.17 -2.84
CA ARG A 120 27.04 1.69 -3.85
C ARG A 120 26.31 0.89 -4.93
N ILE A 121 26.34 1.39 -6.16
CA ILE A 121 25.83 0.70 -7.34
C ILE A 121 26.88 -0.32 -7.77
N GLY A 122 26.54 -1.61 -7.71
CA GLY A 122 27.44 -2.66 -8.17
C GLY A 122 27.48 -2.77 -9.70
N GLN A 123 28.40 -3.59 -10.19
CA GLN A 123 28.62 -3.74 -11.63
C GLN A 123 27.39 -4.34 -12.32
N GLY A 124 26.86 -3.64 -13.31
CA GLY A 124 25.72 -4.11 -14.12
C GLY A 124 24.36 -3.87 -13.48
N GLU A 125 24.31 -3.14 -12.36
CA GLU A 125 23.06 -2.66 -11.76
C GLU A 125 22.57 -1.37 -12.41
N LEU A 126 21.26 -1.14 -12.36
CA LEU A 126 20.67 0.14 -12.75
C LEU A 126 20.95 1.24 -11.71
N ALA A 127 21.23 2.44 -12.21
CA ALA A 127 21.18 3.66 -11.42
C ALA A 127 19.75 4.22 -11.47
N ILE A 128 18.93 3.91 -10.45
CA ILE A 128 17.55 4.38 -10.34
C ILE A 128 17.54 5.66 -9.48
N PRO A 129 17.14 6.82 -10.02
CA PRO A 129 17.16 8.07 -9.26
C PRO A 129 16.07 8.10 -8.20
N ALA A 130 16.37 8.70 -7.05
CA ALA A 130 15.46 8.80 -5.93
C ALA A 130 15.62 10.10 -5.13
N ILE A 131 14.54 10.52 -4.48
CA ILE A 131 14.51 11.65 -3.55
C ILE A 131 14.18 11.17 -2.14
N GLN A 132 14.49 11.99 -1.13
CA GLN A 132 14.01 11.77 0.23
C GLN A 132 12.50 12.02 0.31
N GLY A 133 11.80 11.12 0.99
CA GLY A 133 10.39 11.18 1.32
C GLY A 133 10.17 11.25 2.83
N ILE A 134 8.97 10.88 3.26
CA ILE A 134 8.58 10.97 4.68
C ILE A 134 9.33 10.01 5.58
N GLY A 135 9.67 10.45 6.79
CA GLY A 135 10.29 9.60 7.81
C GLY A 135 11.59 8.97 7.31
N ASP A 136 12.41 9.76 6.62
CA ASP A 136 13.67 9.34 6.00
C ASP A 136 13.56 8.19 4.99
N SER A 137 12.35 7.85 4.53
CA SER A 137 12.13 6.92 3.42
C SER A 137 12.55 7.53 2.08
N HIS A 138 12.66 6.70 1.05
CA HIS A 138 12.99 7.16 -0.30
C HIS A 138 11.85 6.96 -1.31
N ILE A 139 11.77 7.86 -2.29
CA ILE A 139 10.89 7.74 -3.44
C ILE A 139 11.76 7.57 -4.68
N TYR A 140 11.75 6.37 -5.26
CA TYR A 140 12.44 6.05 -6.50
C TYR A 140 11.54 6.33 -7.71
N PHE A 141 12.11 6.93 -8.75
CA PHE A 141 11.43 7.13 -10.03
C PHE A 141 11.82 6.00 -11.00
N VAL A 142 10.83 5.24 -11.46
CA VAL A 142 11.04 4.07 -12.34
C VAL A 142 10.41 4.34 -13.70
N ASP A 143 11.22 4.28 -14.77
CA ASP A 143 10.75 4.41 -16.16
C ASP A 143 10.80 3.09 -16.95
N ARG A 144 11.14 1.97 -16.31
CA ARG A 144 11.18 0.63 -16.92
C ARG A 144 10.37 -0.36 -16.10
N TRP A 145 9.22 -0.76 -16.61
CA TRP A 145 8.37 -1.77 -16.00
C TRP A 145 7.66 -2.60 -17.07
N ARG A 146 7.29 -3.83 -16.69
CA ARG A 146 6.60 -4.77 -17.58
C ARG A 146 5.19 -4.25 -17.87
N GLY A 147 4.76 -4.31 -19.13
CA GLY A 147 3.44 -3.85 -19.59
C GLY A 147 3.39 -2.37 -19.98
N ARG A 148 4.50 -1.62 -19.87
CA ARG A 148 4.54 -0.20 -20.22
C ARG A 148 4.10 0.01 -21.67
N GLY A 149 3.20 0.98 -21.90
CA GLY A 149 2.68 1.30 -23.23
C GLY A 149 1.79 0.21 -23.85
N GLY A 150 1.26 -0.72 -23.05
CA GLY A 150 0.44 -1.83 -23.54
C GLY A 150 1.24 -2.95 -24.20
N LEU A 151 2.55 -2.97 -24.01
CA LEU A 151 3.41 -4.06 -24.46
C LEU A 151 3.07 -5.35 -23.69
N SER A 152 3.25 -6.50 -24.33
CA SER A 152 3.01 -7.81 -23.73
C SER A 152 4.08 -8.77 -24.23
N GLY A 153 5.20 -8.82 -23.53
CA GLY A 153 6.38 -9.59 -23.90
C GLY A 153 7.17 -8.97 -25.07
N GLY A 154 8.32 -9.59 -25.36
CA GLY A 154 9.20 -9.20 -26.47
C GLY A 154 10.25 -8.16 -26.10
N VAL A 155 11.01 -7.73 -27.11
CA VAL A 155 12.09 -6.74 -26.95
C VAL A 155 11.49 -5.39 -26.57
N GLY A 156 11.88 -4.87 -25.41
CA GLY A 156 11.38 -3.59 -24.88
C GLY A 156 10.38 -3.73 -23.72
N ASP A 157 9.77 -4.90 -23.53
CA ASP A 157 8.95 -5.21 -22.35
C ASP A 157 9.83 -5.73 -21.19
N ILE A 158 10.69 -4.84 -20.71
CA ILE A 158 11.67 -5.09 -19.66
C ILE A 158 11.36 -4.26 -18.42
N SER A 159 11.47 -4.90 -17.25
CA SER A 159 11.39 -4.26 -15.94
C SER A 159 12.78 -4.05 -15.35
N ILE A 160 12.88 -3.22 -14.30
CA ILE A 160 14.11 -3.10 -13.52
C ILE A 160 14.59 -4.45 -12.95
N PHE A 161 13.66 -5.35 -12.63
CA PHE A 161 13.97 -6.66 -12.04
C PHE A 161 14.65 -7.62 -13.03
N ASP A 162 14.41 -7.46 -14.34
CA ASP A 162 15.05 -8.30 -15.36
C ASP A 162 16.57 -8.03 -15.46
N ILE A 163 17.01 -6.88 -14.95
CA ILE A 163 18.42 -6.46 -14.95
C ILE A 163 19.06 -6.77 -13.60
N ASP A 164 18.46 -6.25 -12.52
CA ASP A 164 19.06 -6.24 -11.18
C ASP A 164 18.80 -7.51 -10.35
N PHE A 165 17.93 -8.41 -10.81
CA PHE A 165 17.57 -9.63 -10.08
C PHE A 165 17.79 -10.91 -10.91
N ARG A 166 17.94 -12.03 -10.21
CA ARG A 166 17.97 -13.38 -10.79
C ARG A 166 16.91 -14.25 -10.12
N PRO A 167 16.15 -15.05 -10.90
CA PRO A 167 15.10 -15.89 -10.35
C PRO A 167 15.68 -16.89 -9.35
N ILE A 168 14.95 -17.15 -8.26
CA ILE A 168 15.32 -18.19 -7.29
C ILE A 168 15.20 -19.57 -7.93
N ASP A 169 14.12 -19.79 -8.69
CA ASP A 169 13.91 -20.99 -9.49
C ASP A 169 13.70 -20.61 -10.96
N PRO A 170 14.70 -20.82 -11.84
CA PRO A 170 14.57 -20.56 -13.27
C PRO A 170 13.44 -21.34 -13.95
N ALA A 171 13.04 -22.51 -13.41
CA ALA A 171 11.99 -23.32 -13.99
C ALA A 171 10.59 -22.74 -13.76
N THR A 172 10.39 -21.98 -12.66
CA THR A 172 9.10 -21.33 -12.35
C THR A 172 9.08 -19.83 -12.66
N ALA A 173 10.21 -19.24 -13.04
CA ALA A 173 10.38 -17.79 -13.21
C ALA A 173 9.26 -17.12 -14.03
N GLN A 174 8.82 -17.73 -15.14
CA GLN A 174 7.75 -17.15 -15.97
C GLN A 174 6.37 -17.25 -15.31
N ALA A 175 6.07 -18.37 -14.65
CA ALA A 175 4.80 -18.56 -13.95
C ALA A 175 4.70 -17.67 -12.71
N ASP A 176 5.84 -17.43 -12.07
CA ASP A 176 5.95 -16.61 -10.86
C ASP A 176 5.55 -15.15 -11.11
N LEU A 177 5.71 -14.63 -12.33
CA LEU A 177 5.21 -13.31 -12.74
C LEU A 177 3.68 -13.18 -12.66
N GLN A 178 2.95 -14.29 -12.61
CA GLN A 178 1.48 -14.31 -12.50
C GLN A 178 1.01 -14.94 -11.19
N TYR A 179 1.89 -15.07 -10.21
CA TYR A 179 1.58 -15.70 -8.94
C TYR A 179 0.49 -14.93 -8.18
N ALA A 180 -0.67 -15.57 -8.00
CA ALA A 180 -1.87 -14.95 -7.42
C ALA A 180 -1.97 -15.07 -5.89
N GLY A 181 -1.18 -15.94 -5.26
CA GLY A 181 -1.14 -16.11 -3.81
C GLY A 181 -2.53 -16.35 -3.18
N THR A 182 -2.87 -15.52 -2.19
CA THR A 182 -4.15 -15.51 -1.46
C THR A 182 -5.23 -14.66 -2.13
N GLY A 183 -5.05 -14.23 -3.38
CA GLY A 183 -6.02 -13.38 -4.09
C GLY A 183 -5.89 -11.88 -3.79
N LEU A 184 -4.79 -11.46 -3.17
CA LEU A 184 -4.45 -10.04 -3.04
C LEU A 184 -3.89 -9.54 -4.38
N ALA A 185 -4.41 -8.43 -4.88
CA ALA A 185 -4.18 -7.98 -6.25
C ALA A 185 -3.15 -6.85 -6.36
N GLN A 186 -3.23 -5.85 -5.49
CA GLN A 186 -2.42 -4.62 -5.55
C GLN A 186 -2.38 -3.90 -4.20
N VAL A 187 -1.48 -2.93 -4.05
CA VAL A 187 -1.51 -1.99 -2.93
C VAL A 187 -2.65 -0.98 -3.17
N ASP A 188 -3.58 -0.85 -2.23
CA ASP A 188 -4.69 0.12 -2.30
C ASP A 188 -4.24 1.52 -1.87
N HIS A 189 -3.57 1.59 -0.72
CA HIS A 189 -3.08 2.82 -0.11
C HIS A 189 -1.95 2.56 0.89
N LEU A 190 -1.20 3.62 1.16
CA LEU A 190 -0.14 3.67 2.17
C LEU A 190 -0.51 4.79 3.15
N THR A 191 -0.74 4.45 4.40
CA THR A 191 -1.04 5.46 5.42
C THR A 191 0.24 5.96 6.06
N GLN A 192 0.32 7.27 6.23
CA GLN A 192 1.45 7.93 6.84
C GLN A 192 1.04 8.77 8.05
N THR A 193 1.92 8.81 9.03
CA THR A 193 1.85 9.76 10.13
C THR A 193 2.88 10.85 9.90
N VAL A 194 2.46 12.10 10.12
CA VAL A 194 3.27 13.31 10.01
C VAL A 194 3.42 13.92 11.40
N GLY A 195 4.56 14.58 11.64
CA GLY A 195 4.86 15.20 12.92
C GLY A 195 3.90 16.35 13.23
N ALA A 196 3.73 16.65 14.51
CA ALA A 196 2.83 17.71 14.95
C ALA A 196 3.18 19.06 14.29
N GLY A 197 2.22 19.67 13.59
CA GLY A 197 2.37 20.94 12.89
C GLY A 197 3.00 20.81 11.49
N ARG A 198 3.31 19.59 11.02
CA ARG A 198 3.97 19.35 9.72
C ARG A 198 3.01 18.87 8.62
N MET A 199 1.70 18.78 8.90
CA MET A 199 0.71 18.38 7.90
C MET A 199 0.82 19.20 6.61
N GLN A 200 0.88 20.53 6.71
CA GLN A 200 0.93 21.39 5.53
C GLN A 200 2.20 21.17 4.69
N GLU A 201 3.34 20.96 5.34
CA GLU A 201 4.62 20.66 4.67
C GLU A 201 4.50 19.41 3.78
N TRP A 202 3.91 18.34 4.31
CA TRP A 202 3.74 17.10 3.55
C TRP A 202 2.66 17.20 2.47
N LEU A 203 1.59 17.97 2.70
CA LEU A 203 0.60 18.26 1.66
C LEU A 203 1.24 19.00 0.48
N ASP A 204 2.07 20.01 0.75
CA ASP A 204 2.76 20.79 -0.27
C ASP A 204 3.83 19.94 -0.97
N PHE A 205 4.54 19.08 -0.25
CA PHE A 205 5.45 18.09 -0.84
C PHE A 205 4.72 17.22 -1.89
N TYR A 206 3.60 16.60 -1.52
CA TYR A 206 2.84 15.74 -2.44
C TYR A 206 2.22 16.52 -3.60
N ARG A 207 1.69 17.72 -3.33
CA ARG A 207 1.03 18.56 -4.33
C ARG A 207 2.02 19.13 -5.34
N ASP A 208 3.09 19.74 -4.88
CA ASP A 208 3.96 20.55 -5.73
C ASP A 208 4.99 19.69 -6.47
N LEU A 209 5.61 18.74 -5.76
CA LEU A 209 6.66 17.87 -6.34
C LEU A 209 6.05 16.75 -7.18
N LEU A 210 5.01 16.07 -6.66
CA LEU A 210 4.46 14.86 -7.27
C LEU A 210 3.11 15.06 -7.97
N HIS A 211 2.53 16.27 -7.93
CA HIS A 211 1.27 16.62 -8.57
C HIS A 211 0.06 15.83 -8.04
N PHE A 212 0.13 15.40 -6.77
CA PHE A 212 -1.01 14.78 -6.10
C PHE A 212 -2.07 15.84 -5.82
N ARG A 213 -3.32 15.39 -5.70
CA ARG A 213 -4.44 16.23 -5.28
C ARG A 213 -5.13 15.63 -4.08
N GLU A 214 -5.79 16.48 -3.33
CA GLU A 214 -6.59 16.01 -2.23
C GLU A 214 -7.85 15.32 -2.75
N ILE A 215 -8.26 14.26 -2.06
CA ILE A 215 -9.36 13.41 -2.50
C ILE A 215 -10.66 14.19 -2.73
N HIS A 216 -10.94 15.22 -1.93
CA HIS A 216 -12.14 16.04 -2.06
C HIS A 216 -12.09 16.99 -3.27
N GLU A 217 -10.90 17.36 -3.75
CA GLU A 217 -10.73 18.17 -4.96
C GLU A 217 -11.01 17.33 -6.22
N ILE A 218 -10.79 16.03 -6.13
CA ILE A 218 -11.11 15.08 -7.20
C ILE A 218 -12.60 14.76 -7.19
N ASN A 219 -13.16 14.49 -6.02
CA ASN A 219 -14.58 14.23 -5.86
C ASN A 219 -15.05 14.63 -4.46
N ALA A 220 -15.92 15.64 -4.38
CA ALA A 220 -16.44 16.17 -3.12
C ALA A 220 -17.28 15.15 -2.32
N ASN A 221 -17.77 14.09 -2.96
CA ASN A 221 -18.57 13.03 -2.32
C ASN A 221 -17.69 11.89 -1.79
N TRP A 222 -16.37 11.89 -2.04
CA TRP A 222 -15.48 10.88 -1.48
C TRP A 222 -15.09 11.27 -0.05
N HIS A 223 -15.91 10.80 0.89
CA HIS A 223 -15.77 11.14 2.30
C HIS A 223 -14.50 10.55 2.93
N VAL A 224 -13.86 11.37 3.78
CA VAL A 224 -12.74 11.03 4.66
C VAL A 224 -12.97 11.71 6.01
N SER A 225 -12.27 11.26 7.05
CA SER A 225 -12.39 11.85 8.38
C SER A 225 -11.84 13.28 8.41
N GLU A 226 -12.44 14.17 9.19
CA GLU A 226 -11.98 15.57 9.35
C GLU A 226 -10.53 15.65 9.87
N GLU A 227 -10.10 14.67 10.66
CA GLU A 227 -8.73 14.55 11.19
C GLU A 227 -7.76 13.88 10.20
N SER A 228 -8.12 13.78 8.92
CA SER A 228 -7.34 13.10 7.89
C SER A 228 -7.29 13.88 6.59
N ARG A 229 -6.13 13.85 5.92
CA ARG A 229 -5.97 14.42 4.59
C ARG A 229 -5.49 13.31 3.67
N VAL A 230 -6.16 13.09 2.55
CA VAL A 230 -5.81 12.00 1.64
C VAL A 230 -5.30 12.58 0.33
N MET A 231 -4.01 12.34 0.07
CA MET A 231 -3.37 12.70 -1.18
C MET A 231 -3.54 11.57 -2.19
N VAL A 232 -3.91 11.91 -3.41
CA VAL A 232 -4.17 10.97 -4.50
C VAL A 232 -3.33 11.36 -5.70
N SER A 233 -2.60 10.39 -6.26
CA SER A 233 -1.76 10.63 -7.43
C SER A 233 -2.59 11.03 -8.65
N PRO A 234 -1.97 11.66 -9.66
CA PRO A 234 -2.53 11.65 -11.00
C PRO A 234 -2.94 10.24 -11.41
N GLY A 235 -4.13 10.10 -12.00
CA GLY A 235 -4.70 8.80 -12.39
C GLY A 235 -5.31 7.98 -11.25
N GLY A 236 -5.09 8.36 -9.98
CA GLY A 236 -5.74 7.74 -8.82
C GLY A 236 -5.20 6.35 -8.45
N GLU A 237 -3.97 6.03 -8.85
CA GLU A 237 -3.35 4.72 -8.60
C GLU A 237 -2.62 4.66 -7.25
N VAL A 238 -2.11 5.79 -6.74
CA VAL A 238 -1.51 5.88 -5.41
C VAL A 238 -2.37 6.75 -4.52
N ARG A 239 -2.71 6.25 -3.32
CA ARG A 239 -3.45 6.98 -2.29
C ARG A 239 -2.64 6.99 -1.00
N ILE A 240 -2.52 8.16 -0.39
CA ILE A 240 -1.74 8.37 0.82
C ILE A 240 -2.59 9.15 1.84
N PRO A 241 -3.29 8.45 2.75
CA PRO A 241 -3.89 9.07 3.92
C PRO A 241 -2.80 9.55 4.89
N LEU A 242 -2.85 10.83 5.23
CA LEU A 242 -1.97 11.51 6.17
C LEU A 242 -2.72 11.77 7.48
N TYR A 243 -2.05 11.51 8.59
CA TYR A 243 -2.54 11.78 9.95
C TYR A 243 -1.50 12.54 10.75
N GLU A 244 -1.91 13.60 11.45
CA GLU A 244 -1.00 14.42 12.25
C GLU A 244 -0.88 13.88 13.69
N GLU A 245 0.35 13.75 14.16
CA GLU A 245 0.64 13.40 15.56
C GLU A 245 -0.04 14.35 16.54
N GLY A 246 -0.57 13.78 17.64
CA GLY A 246 -1.26 14.53 18.68
C GLY A 246 -2.77 14.69 18.46
N THR A 247 -3.29 14.37 17.28
CA THR A 247 -4.74 14.29 17.02
C THR A 247 -5.40 13.10 17.71
N ARG A 248 -6.72 13.15 17.92
CA ARG A 248 -7.46 12.02 18.52
C ARG A 248 -7.31 10.77 17.65
N ARG A 249 -7.31 10.94 16.32
CA ARG A 249 -7.11 9.85 15.38
C ARG A 249 -5.73 9.20 15.51
N THR A 250 -4.64 9.98 15.57
CA THR A 250 -3.31 9.37 15.77
C THR A 250 -3.17 8.74 17.14
N GLN A 251 -3.82 9.25 18.19
CA GLN A 251 -3.88 8.56 19.48
C GLN A 251 -4.59 7.19 19.37
N LEU A 252 -5.75 7.16 18.70
CA LEU A 252 -6.45 5.90 18.43
C LEU A 252 -5.59 4.97 17.59
N MET A 253 -4.88 5.47 16.58
CA MET A 253 -3.97 4.67 15.77
C MET A 253 -2.76 4.19 16.57
N HIS A 254 -2.17 5.00 17.45
CA HIS A 254 -1.05 4.64 18.31
C HIS A 254 -1.45 3.55 19.32
N ASP A 255 -2.72 3.52 19.75
CA ASP A 255 -3.25 2.38 20.50
C ASP A 255 -3.23 1.07 19.67
N TYR A 256 -3.14 1.13 18.33
CA TYR A 256 -3.01 -0.04 17.44
C TYR A 256 -1.59 -0.20 16.85
N LEU A 257 -0.85 0.91 16.69
CA LEU A 257 0.41 1.08 15.95
C LEU A 257 1.46 1.84 16.81
N PRO A 258 1.78 1.38 18.04
CA PRO A 258 2.64 2.13 18.95
C PRO A 258 4.13 2.15 18.59
N ASP A 259 4.58 1.28 17.67
CA ASP A 259 5.99 0.90 17.58
C ASP A 259 6.79 1.62 16.47
N HIS A 260 6.17 2.45 15.62
CA HIS A 260 6.93 3.22 14.62
C HIS A 260 7.23 4.62 15.17
N PRO A 261 8.52 4.96 15.40
CA PRO A 261 8.88 6.24 15.98
C PRO A 261 8.85 7.35 14.91
N GLY A 262 8.04 8.37 15.17
CA GLY A 262 8.01 9.60 14.36
C GLY A 262 7.25 9.46 13.05
N GLU A 263 7.69 10.25 12.06
CA GLU A 263 7.05 10.28 10.76
C GLU A 263 7.32 9.02 9.95
N GLY A 264 6.38 8.62 9.11
CA GLY A 264 6.59 7.50 8.21
C GLY A 264 5.33 6.75 7.86
N VAL A 265 5.50 5.66 7.11
CA VAL A 265 4.40 4.77 6.73
C VAL A 265 4.04 3.87 7.91
N GLN A 266 2.83 4.06 8.44
CA GLN A 266 2.33 3.30 9.59
C GLN A 266 1.67 1.98 9.16
N HIS A 267 0.97 1.99 8.03
CA HIS A 267 0.35 0.80 7.50
C HIS A 267 0.19 0.80 5.99
N ILE A 268 0.04 -0.41 5.47
CA ILE A 268 -0.18 -0.69 4.06
C ILE A 268 -1.48 -1.48 3.88
N ALA A 269 -2.31 -1.05 2.94
CA ALA A 269 -3.53 -1.73 2.59
C ALA A 269 -3.39 -2.49 1.26
N LEU A 270 -3.85 -3.74 1.24
CA LEU A 270 -3.76 -4.66 0.12
C LEU A 270 -5.18 -4.93 -0.41
N ALA A 271 -5.41 -4.58 -1.67
CA ALA A 271 -6.70 -4.73 -2.32
C ALA A 271 -6.94 -6.17 -2.78
N THR A 272 -8.21 -6.59 -2.74
CA THR A 272 -8.70 -7.83 -3.35
C THR A 272 -10.10 -7.62 -3.93
N ASP A 273 -10.46 -8.46 -4.91
CA ASP A 273 -11.81 -8.50 -5.50
C ASP A 273 -12.78 -9.37 -4.69
N ASP A 274 -12.27 -10.25 -3.80
CA ASP A 274 -13.07 -11.08 -2.90
C ASP A 274 -12.38 -11.16 -1.52
N ILE A 275 -12.79 -10.27 -0.62
CA ILE A 275 -12.24 -10.17 0.73
C ILE A 275 -12.59 -11.39 1.58
N LEU A 276 -13.73 -12.05 1.34
CA LEU A 276 -14.11 -13.23 2.14
C LEU A 276 -13.22 -14.42 1.80
N ALA A 277 -13.01 -14.66 0.50
CA ALA A 277 -12.11 -15.70 0.02
C ALA A 277 -10.66 -15.42 0.44
N SER A 278 -10.21 -14.17 0.32
CA SER A 278 -8.86 -13.78 0.72
C SER A 278 -8.62 -13.97 2.21
N VAL A 279 -9.58 -13.58 3.07
CA VAL A 279 -9.49 -13.81 4.51
C VAL A 279 -9.41 -15.31 4.83
N ASP A 280 -10.23 -16.15 4.19
CA ASP A 280 -10.19 -17.59 4.41
C ASP A 280 -8.81 -18.18 4.04
N ALA A 281 -8.23 -17.73 2.91
CA ALA A 281 -6.91 -18.17 2.47
C ALA A 281 -5.78 -17.67 3.40
N LEU A 282 -5.86 -16.42 3.87
CA LEU A 282 -4.90 -15.85 4.82
C LEU A 282 -4.95 -16.57 6.17
N VAL A 283 -6.14 -16.90 6.67
CA VAL A 283 -6.30 -17.70 7.89
C VAL A 283 -5.70 -19.10 7.71
N ALA A 284 -5.90 -19.73 6.55
CA ALA A 284 -5.27 -21.02 6.23
C ALA A 284 -3.73 -20.95 6.24
N ASN A 285 -3.15 -19.79 5.90
CA ASN A 285 -1.72 -19.50 6.02
C ASN A 285 -1.27 -19.10 7.44
N GLY A 286 -2.16 -19.15 8.43
CA GLY A 286 -1.87 -18.83 9.82
C GLY A 286 -1.89 -17.33 10.16
N VAL A 287 -2.50 -16.50 9.32
CA VAL A 287 -2.77 -15.10 9.64
C VAL A 287 -3.92 -15.01 10.65
N SER A 288 -3.76 -14.17 11.67
CA SER A 288 -4.83 -13.82 12.60
C SER A 288 -5.30 -12.41 12.31
N PHE A 289 -6.59 -12.13 12.50
CA PHE A 289 -7.19 -10.81 12.28
C PHE A 289 -7.63 -10.17 13.60
N VAL A 290 -7.81 -8.85 13.57
CA VAL A 290 -8.46 -8.11 14.66
C VAL A 290 -9.96 -8.42 14.63
N GLU A 291 -10.55 -8.70 15.79
CA GLU A 291 -11.98 -9.04 15.92
C GLU A 291 -12.80 -7.81 16.33
N PRO A 292 -13.73 -7.33 15.48
CA PRO A 292 -14.67 -6.29 15.86
C PRO A 292 -15.69 -6.78 16.90
N PRO A 293 -16.32 -5.88 17.68
CA PRO A 293 -17.35 -6.28 18.64
C PRO A 293 -18.58 -6.82 17.90
N ALA A 294 -19.21 -7.89 18.41
CA ALA A 294 -20.38 -8.49 17.77
C ALA A 294 -21.52 -7.49 17.49
N ALA A 295 -21.73 -6.53 18.41
CA ALA A 295 -22.74 -5.48 18.31
C ALA A 295 -22.54 -4.53 17.12
N TYR A 296 -21.32 -4.44 16.54
CA TYR A 296 -21.09 -3.67 15.32
C TYR A 296 -21.99 -4.18 14.17
N TYR A 297 -22.02 -5.50 14.01
CA TYR A 297 -22.73 -6.15 12.91
C TYR A 297 -24.25 -6.01 13.02
N ASP A 298 -24.79 -5.89 14.23
CA ASP A 298 -26.22 -5.69 14.47
C ASP A 298 -26.73 -4.34 13.92
N SER A 299 -25.82 -3.39 13.65
CA SER A 299 -26.18 -2.05 13.16
C SER A 299 -26.09 -1.89 11.64
N ILE A 300 -25.52 -2.87 10.91
CA ILE A 300 -25.23 -2.73 9.47
C ILE A 300 -26.50 -2.54 8.65
N ASP A 301 -27.53 -3.37 8.89
CA ASP A 301 -28.80 -3.28 8.15
C ASP A 301 -29.48 -1.92 8.31
N THR A 302 -29.32 -1.28 9.48
CA THR A 302 -29.87 0.06 9.76
C THR A 302 -29.01 1.17 9.14
N ARG A 303 -27.68 1.03 9.19
CA ARG A 303 -26.75 2.02 8.63
C ARG A 303 -26.77 2.04 7.10
N LEU A 304 -26.89 0.87 6.47
CA LEU A 304 -26.77 0.69 5.03
C LEU A 304 -27.97 -0.09 4.46
N PRO A 305 -29.20 0.47 4.53
CA PRO A 305 -30.40 -0.26 4.11
C PRO A 305 -30.32 -0.68 2.63
N GLY A 306 -30.48 -1.98 2.36
CA GLY A 306 -30.41 -2.53 1.00
C GLY A 306 -28.98 -2.84 0.52
N HIS A 307 -28.00 -2.93 1.41
CA HIS A 307 -26.60 -3.21 1.09
C HIS A 307 -26.34 -4.56 0.38
N GLY A 308 -27.21 -5.55 0.52
CA GLY A 308 -27.10 -6.84 -0.18
C GLY A 308 -25.92 -7.74 0.24
N LEU A 309 -25.33 -7.50 1.41
CA LEU A 309 -24.19 -8.25 1.95
C LEU A 309 -24.67 -9.40 2.84
N ASP A 310 -23.88 -10.47 2.91
CA ASP A 310 -24.04 -11.50 3.94
C ASP A 310 -23.38 -11.05 5.25
N VAL A 311 -24.17 -10.39 6.11
CA VAL A 311 -23.69 -9.88 7.42
C VAL A 311 -23.15 -11.01 8.32
N ALA A 312 -23.71 -12.21 8.23
CA ALA A 312 -23.23 -13.35 9.01
C ALA A 312 -21.83 -13.80 8.54
N ALA A 313 -21.58 -13.80 7.23
CA ALA A 313 -20.27 -14.08 6.67
C ALA A 313 -19.23 -13.01 7.03
N LEU A 314 -19.62 -11.73 7.03
CA LEU A 314 -18.76 -10.62 7.48
C LEU A 314 -18.39 -10.77 8.96
N ARG A 315 -19.40 -11.05 9.81
CA ARG A 315 -19.22 -11.27 11.25
C ARG A 315 -18.25 -12.41 11.54
N LYS A 316 -18.41 -13.54 10.85
CA LYS A 316 -17.54 -14.71 11.03
C LYS A 316 -16.07 -14.40 10.73
N ARG A 317 -15.80 -13.45 9.83
CA ARG A 317 -14.45 -13.12 9.32
C ARG A 317 -13.88 -11.83 9.88
N GLY A 318 -14.59 -11.15 10.78
CA GLY A 318 -14.13 -9.86 11.30
C GLY A 318 -14.00 -8.78 10.22
N VAL A 319 -14.81 -8.86 9.14
CA VAL A 319 -14.79 -7.86 8.06
C VAL A 319 -15.72 -6.72 8.41
N LEU A 320 -15.22 -5.50 8.34
CA LEU A 320 -15.96 -4.25 8.50
C LEU A 320 -16.44 -3.75 7.14
N VAL A 321 -17.51 -2.96 7.14
CA VAL A 321 -18.04 -2.29 5.97
C VAL A 321 -18.41 -0.83 6.29
N ASP A 322 -18.00 0.06 5.40
CA ASP A 322 -18.48 1.43 5.32
C ASP A 322 -18.97 1.74 3.90
N GLY A 323 -19.65 2.87 3.73
CA GLY A 323 -20.09 3.32 2.42
C GLY A 323 -21.49 3.89 2.43
N GLU A 324 -22.16 3.84 1.28
CA GLU A 324 -23.47 4.44 1.07
C GLU A 324 -24.28 3.67 0.03
N ILE A 325 -25.58 3.95 -0.02
CA ILE A 325 -26.50 3.42 -1.03
C ILE A 325 -27.03 4.61 -1.83
N VAL A 326 -26.59 4.74 -3.09
CA VAL A 326 -26.99 5.84 -3.98
C VAL A 326 -27.90 5.28 -5.06
N ASP A 327 -29.13 5.79 -5.14
CA ASP A 327 -30.16 5.33 -6.10
C ASP A 327 -30.38 3.81 -6.11
N GLY A 328 -30.26 3.18 -4.93
CA GLY A 328 -30.39 1.72 -4.77
C GLY A 328 -29.15 0.92 -5.19
N VAL A 329 -28.07 1.58 -5.60
CA VAL A 329 -26.79 0.95 -5.92
C VAL A 329 -25.83 1.07 -4.72
N PRO A 330 -25.31 -0.04 -4.18
CA PRO A 330 -24.36 0.01 -3.08
C PRO A 330 -22.99 0.50 -3.56
N SER A 331 -22.47 1.52 -2.88
CA SER A 331 -21.08 1.97 -2.96
C SER A 331 -20.40 1.63 -1.63
N LEU A 332 -19.69 0.51 -1.58
CA LEU A 332 -19.21 -0.10 -0.35
C LEU A 332 -17.69 -0.20 -0.29
N PHE A 333 -17.15 -0.07 0.91
CA PHE A 333 -15.75 -0.26 1.24
C PHE A 333 -15.64 -1.28 2.37
N LEU A 334 -15.09 -2.44 2.07
CA LEU A 334 -14.89 -3.52 3.04
C LEU A 334 -13.44 -3.54 3.49
N GLN A 335 -13.24 -3.74 4.79
CA GLN A 335 -11.91 -3.72 5.41
C GLN A 335 -11.79 -4.82 6.45
N THR A 336 -10.62 -5.42 6.56
CA THR A 336 -10.22 -6.17 7.76
C THR A 336 -8.74 -5.98 8.02
N PHE A 337 -8.32 -6.26 9.24
CA PHE A 337 -7.03 -5.83 9.76
C PHE A 337 -6.26 -7.03 10.30
N VAL A 338 -5.04 -7.21 9.81
CA VAL A 338 -4.16 -8.27 10.28
C VAL A 338 -3.71 -7.95 11.71
N LYS A 339 -3.82 -8.93 12.62
CA LYS A 339 -3.31 -8.82 13.97
C LYS A 339 -1.78 -8.85 13.93
N ARG A 340 -1.17 -7.68 14.18
CA ARG A 340 0.30 -7.53 14.22
C ARG A 340 0.90 -8.16 15.47
N ARG A 341 2.17 -8.55 15.38
CA ARG A 341 3.03 -8.84 16.54
C ARG A 341 3.81 -7.58 16.94
N PRO A 342 4.35 -7.49 18.16
CA PRO A 342 5.19 -6.36 18.56
C PRO A 342 6.33 -6.12 17.56
N GLY A 343 6.53 -4.86 17.17
CA GLY A 343 7.54 -4.47 16.19
C GLY A 343 7.23 -4.82 14.73
N GLU A 344 6.04 -5.32 14.39
CA GLU A 344 5.61 -5.49 13.00
C GLU A 344 4.86 -4.25 12.48
N ILE A 345 5.07 -3.94 11.19
CA ILE A 345 4.20 -3.04 10.42
C ILE A 345 2.80 -3.64 10.28
N PHE A 346 1.80 -2.77 10.14
CA PHE A 346 0.42 -3.17 10.05
C PHE A 346 -0.04 -3.36 8.60
N PHE A 347 -0.82 -4.43 8.39
CA PHE A 347 -1.41 -4.78 7.10
C PHE A 347 -2.93 -4.73 7.20
N GLU A 348 -3.53 -4.04 6.26
CA GLU A 348 -4.97 -3.95 6.06
C GLU A 348 -5.34 -4.69 4.76
N ILE A 349 -6.45 -5.43 4.76
CA ILE A 349 -6.99 -6.05 3.56
C ILE A 349 -8.29 -5.33 3.21
N VAL A 350 -8.42 -4.91 1.96
CA VAL A 350 -9.54 -4.09 1.52
C VAL A 350 -10.20 -4.61 0.26
N GLN A 351 -11.48 -4.32 0.12
CA GLN A 351 -12.22 -4.47 -1.12
C GLN A 351 -13.08 -3.24 -1.35
N ARG A 352 -12.94 -2.64 -2.53
CA ARG A 352 -13.76 -1.51 -2.98
C ARG A 352 -14.83 -2.00 -3.94
N SER A 353 -16.09 -1.73 -3.62
CA SER A 353 -17.24 -1.93 -4.50
C SER A 353 -17.86 -0.57 -4.80
N GLY A 354 -17.24 0.20 -5.70
CA GLY A 354 -17.69 1.55 -6.08
C GLY A 354 -17.30 2.68 -5.10
N HIS A 355 -16.93 2.35 -3.85
CA HIS A 355 -16.54 3.35 -2.87
C HIS A 355 -15.04 3.68 -2.91
N HIS A 356 -14.72 4.93 -3.20
CA HIS A 356 -13.35 5.42 -3.34
C HIS A 356 -12.85 6.28 -2.17
N GLY A 357 -13.74 6.63 -1.22
CA GLY A 357 -13.38 7.28 0.04
C GLY A 357 -12.77 6.32 1.06
N PHE A 358 -12.59 6.78 2.29
CA PHE A 358 -12.02 5.99 3.39
C PHE A 358 -13.04 5.84 4.52
N GLY A 359 -13.13 4.63 5.09
CA GLY A 359 -14.09 4.32 6.16
C GLY A 359 -13.74 5.04 7.46
N GLU A 360 -14.44 6.13 7.76
CA GLU A 360 -14.26 6.89 9.00
C GLU A 360 -14.71 6.07 10.23
N GLY A 361 -15.77 5.28 10.09
CA GLY A 361 -16.38 4.56 11.21
C GLY A 361 -15.55 3.37 11.71
N ASN A 362 -14.74 2.77 10.84
CA ASN A 362 -14.14 1.45 11.08
C ASN A 362 -13.03 1.50 12.14
N LEU A 363 -12.18 2.53 12.17
CA LEU A 363 -11.17 2.72 13.22
C LEU A 363 -11.78 2.91 14.61
N GLY A 364 -12.89 3.65 14.71
CA GLY A 364 -13.62 3.83 15.96
C GLY A 364 -14.28 2.54 16.47
N VAL A 365 -14.63 1.61 15.57
CA VAL A 365 -15.15 0.29 15.93
C VAL A 365 -14.03 -0.57 16.53
N LEU A 366 -12.86 -0.58 15.91
CA LEU A 366 -11.69 -1.30 16.42
C LEU A 366 -11.36 -0.83 17.84
N ALA A 367 -11.28 0.49 18.06
CA ALA A 367 -11.03 1.14 19.36
C ALA A 367 -11.90 0.58 20.51
N ARG A 368 -13.17 0.28 20.20
CA ARG A 368 -14.13 -0.26 21.18
C ARG A 368 -13.95 -1.75 21.47
N ALA A 369 -13.47 -2.53 20.50
CA ALA A 369 -13.21 -3.97 20.68
C ALA A 369 -12.11 -4.25 21.71
N ARG A 370 -11.08 -3.40 21.73
CA ARG A 370 -9.96 -3.53 22.68
C ARG A 370 -10.37 -3.20 24.12
N LYS A 371 -11.15 -2.13 24.33
CA LYS A 371 -11.66 -1.78 25.68
C LYS A 371 -12.48 -2.90 26.31
N ALA A 372 -13.15 -3.72 25.50
CA ALA A 372 -13.93 -4.88 25.97
C ALA A 372 -13.06 -6.10 26.32
N THR A 373 -11.82 -6.18 25.81
CA THR A 373 -10.91 -7.33 25.99
C THR A 373 -9.82 -7.10 27.05
N GLY A 374 -9.77 -5.93 27.68
CA GLY A 374 -8.95 -5.69 28.88
C GLY A 374 -7.44 -5.78 28.66
N ALA A 375 -6.96 -5.36 27.48
CA ALA A 375 -5.54 -5.27 27.12
C ALA A 375 -5.13 -3.85 26.77
#